data_AF-A0A645G4Q0-F1
#
_entry.id   AF-A0A645G4Q0-F1
#
_cell.length_a   1.000
_cell.length_b   1.000
_cell.length_c   1.000
_cell.angle_alpha   90.00
_cell.angle_beta   90.00
_cell.angle_gamma   90.00
#
_symmetry.space_group_name_H-M   'P 1'
#
loop_
_entity.id
_entity.type
_entity.pdbx_description
1 polymer ?
#
loop_
_entity_poly.entity_id
_entity_poly.type
_entity_poly.pdbx_seq_one_letter_code
_entity_poly.pdbx_strand_id
1 'polypeptide(L)'
;MCDALHATDSGDGVIFLTDQPGEAPYRVASLLSHKHPQCEVISGISVTLLEQMLPIRESMSSQAFRDQIVALGGPEVTSLWHQQQKNPPFVLLHDLYEY
;
A
#
# COMPACT_ATOMS: atom_id res chain seq x y z
N MET A 1 4.57 -8.22 -14.21
CA MET A 1 3.81 -7.61 -13.10
C MET A 1 2.45 -7.09 -13.56
N CYS A 2 2.36 -6.37 -14.69
CA CYS A 2 1.08 -5.98 -15.28
C CYS A 2 0.16 -7.17 -15.58
N ASP A 3 0.69 -8.28 -16.13
CA ASP A 3 -0.13 -9.46 -16.43
C ASP A 3 -0.64 -10.15 -15.16
N ALA A 4 0.19 -10.21 -14.13
CA ALA A 4 -0.19 -10.76 -12.82
C ALA A 4 -1.25 -9.88 -12.15
N LEU A 5 -1.12 -8.56 -12.26
CA LEU A 5 -2.13 -7.61 -11.79
C LEU A 5 -3.46 -7.83 -12.50
N HIS A 6 -3.44 -7.92 -13.83
CA HIS A 6 -4.65 -8.15 -14.62
C HIS A 6 -5.30 -9.51 -14.32
N ALA A 7 -4.51 -10.55 -14.07
CA ALA A 7 -5.01 -11.88 -13.73
C ALA A 7 -5.56 -11.99 -12.30
N THR A 8 -5.09 -11.15 -11.38
CA THR A 8 -5.47 -11.19 -9.97
C THR A 8 -6.60 -10.22 -9.64
N ASP A 9 -6.66 -9.09 -10.34
CA ASP A 9 -7.68 -8.07 -10.15
C ASP A 9 -9.04 -8.61 -10.62
N SER A 10 -9.87 -8.99 -9.64
CA SER A 10 -11.24 -9.47 -9.86
C SER A 10 -12.27 -8.33 -9.82
N GLY A 11 -11.82 -7.07 -9.74
CA GLY A 11 -12.66 -5.87 -9.61
C GLY A 11 -12.66 -5.26 -8.21
N ASP A 12 -12.12 -5.96 -7.20
CA ASP A 12 -12.02 -5.48 -5.81
C ASP A 12 -10.64 -4.88 -5.46
N GLY A 13 -9.77 -4.76 -6.47
CA GLY A 13 -8.40 -4.28 -6.32
C GLY A 13 -7.42 -5.37 -5.89
N VAL A 14 -6.18 -4.98 -5.61
CA VAL A 14 -5.10 -5.90 -5.24
C VAL A 14 -4.26 -5.39 -4.08
N ILE A 15 -3.57 -6.31 -3.42
CA ILE A 15 -2.61 -5.98 -2.35
C ILE A 15 -1.24 -6.47 -2.79
N PHE A 16 -0.30 -5.56 -2.97
CA PHE A 16 1.10 -5.86 -3.20
C PHE A 16 1.82 -6.00 -1.86
N LEU A 17 2.46 -7.14 -1.66
CA LEU A 17 3.28 -7.44 -0.49
C LEU A 17 4.75 -7.47 -0.90
N THR A 18 5.58 -6.64 -0.27
CA THR A 18 7.02 -6.58 -0.51
C THR A 18 7.79 -6.75 0.80
N ASP A 19 9.00 -7.27 0.69
CA ASP A 19 9.94 -7.43 1.80
C ASP A 19 10.55 -6.09 2.22
N GLN A 20 11.09 -5.30 1.29
CA GLN A 20 11.87 -4.11 1.64
C GLN A 20 11.38 -2.81 0.96
N PRO A 21 11.22 -1.70 1.72
CA PRO A 21 10.75 -0.45 1.15
C PRO A 21 11.82 0.19 0.26
N GLY A 22 11.39 0.79 -0.85
CA GLY A 22 12.26 1.52 -1.77
C GLY A 22 13.01 0.67 -2.80
N GLU A 23 12.96 -0.66 -2.68
CA GLU A 23 13.55 -1.56 -3.68
C GLU A 23 12.74 -1.65 -4.98
N ALA A 24 13.33 -2.28 -6.01
CA ALA A 24 12.71 -2.38 -7.32
C ALA A 24 11.27 -2.98 -7.28
N PRO A 25 10.99 -4.06 -6.54
CA PRO A 25 9.61 -4.58 -6.40
C PRO A 25 8.65 -3.56 -5.79
N TYR A 26 9.06 -2.87 -4.72
CA TYR A 26 8.27 -1.83 -4.04
C TYR A 26 7.98 -0.65 -4.97
N ARG A 27 8.99 -0.18 -5.72
CA ARG A 27 8.86 0.94 -6.65
C ARG A 27 7.90 0.62 -7.78
N VAL A 28 7.97 -0.59 -8.35
CA VAL A 28 7.05 -1.01 -9.40
C VAL A 28 5.62 -1.15 -8.84
N ALA A 29 5.43 -1.77 -7.67
CA ALA A 29 4.13 -1.85 -7.00
C ALA A 29 3.53 -0.45 -6.77
N SER A 30 4.35 0.49 -6.28
CA SER A 30 3.93 1.88 -6.03
C SER A 30 3.54 2.61 -7.31
N LEU A 31 4.25 2.39 -8.43
CA LEU A 31 3.88 2.98 -9.72
C LEU A 31 2.59 2.39 -10.28
N LEU A 32 2.35 1.10 -10.07
CA LEU A 32 1.12 0.43 -10.49
C LEU A 32 -0.09 0.88 -9.68
N SER A 33 0.07 1.10 -8.37
CA SER A 33 -1.04 1.55 -7.51
C SER A 33 -1.57 2.94 -7.87
N HIS A 34 -0.79 3.78 -8.54
CA HIS A 34 -1.27 5.07 -9.04
C HIS A 34 -2.20 4.93 -10.25
N LYS A 35 -2.09 3.85 -11.02
CA LYS A 35 -2.89 3.62 -12.24
C LYS A 35 -4.17 2.86 -11.97
N HIS A 36 -4.29 2.22 -10.81
CA HIS A 36 -5.40 1.33 -10.47
C HIS A 36 -6.00 1.74 -9.12
N PRO A 37 -7.28 2.14 -9.07
CA PRO A 37 -7.95 2.38 -7.80
C PRO A 37 -7.95 1.10 -6.95
N GLN A 38 -7.96 1.25 -5.62
CA GLN A 38 -8.02 0.12 -4.67
C GLN A 38 -6.79 -0.81 -4.68
N CYS A 39 -5.64 -0.34 -5.16
CA CYS A 39 -4.36 -1.03 -5.03
C CYS A 39 -3.63 -0.64 -3.73
N GLU A 40 -3.45 -1.59 -2.84
CA GLU A 40 -2.69 -1.41 -1.60
C GLU A 40 -1.26 -1.90 -1.80
N VAL A 41 -0.27 -1.16 -1.28
CA VAL A 41 1.15 -1.54 -1.33
C VAL A 41 1.70 -1.55 0.09
N ILE A 42 2.17 -2.72 0.53
CA ILE A 42 2.63 -2.97 1.89
C ILE A 42 4.03 -3.57 1.83
N SER A 43 4.95 -3.02 2.61
CA SER A 43 6.34 -3.42 2.68
C SER A 43 6.73 -3.84 4.09
N GLY A 44 7.80 -4.64 4.22
CA GLY A 44 8.27 -5.18 5.50
C GLY A 44 7.71 -6.57 5.81
N ILE A 45 7.15 -7.25 4.80
CA ILE A 45 6.40 -8.48 5.03
C ILE A 45 7.35 -9.63 5.35
N SER A 46 7.14 -10.25 6.52
CA SER A 46 7.77 -11.50 6.92
C SER A 46 6.82 -12.69 6.75
N VAL A 47 7.38 -13.90 6.64
CA VAL A 47 6.60 -15.13 6.52
C VAL A 47 5.70 -15.34 7.75
N THR A 48 6.22 -15.07 8.94
CA THR A 48 5.49 -15.23 10.21
C THR A 48 4.31 -14.26 10.34
N LEU A 49 4.44 -13.05 9.79
CA LEU A 49 3.34 -12.10 9.73
C LEU A 49 2.28 -12.54 8.72
N LEU A 50 2.72 -13.06 7.58
CA LEU A 50 1.84 -13.53 6.52
C LEU A 50 1.01 -14.74 6.96
N GLU A 51 1.58 -15.67 7.72
CA GLU A 51 0.88 -16.82 8.31
C GLU A 51 -0.27 -16.40 9.23
N GLN A 52 -0.13 -15.27 9.94
CA GLN A 52 -1.18 -14.74 10.81
C GLN A 52 -2.27 -14.00 10.03
N MET A 53 -1.89 -13.34 8.94
CA MET A 53 -2.79 -12.45 8.19
C MET A 53 -3.54 -13.14 7.04
N LEU A 54 -2.93 -14.11 6.36
CA LEU A 54 -3.58 -14.80 5.23
C LEU A 54 -4.92 -15.47 5.60
N PRO A 55 -5.08 -16.16 6.76
CA PRO A 55 -6.33 -16.81 7.12
C PRO A 55 -7.52 -15.86 7.24
N ILE A 56 -7.26 -14.59 7.59
CA ILE A 56 -8.28 -13.55 7.78
C ILE A 56 -8.42 -12.63 6.58
N ARG A 57 -7.73 -12.91 5.46
CA ARG A 57 -7.75 -12.06 4.27
C ARG A 57 -9.15 -11.89 3.70
N GLU A 58 -9.91 -12.98 3.59
CA GLU A 58 -11.25 -12.96 2.98
C GLU A 58 -12.32 -12.34 3.88
N SER A 59 -12.06 -12.22 5.19
CA SER A 59 -13.03 -11.66 6.14
C SER A 59 -13.04 -10.13 6.20
N MET A 60 -12.22 -9.44 5.41
CA MET A 60 -12.06 -7.99 5.48
C MET A 60 -11.73 -7.34 4.14
N SER A 61 -11.94 -6.02 4.06
CA SER A 61 -11.57 -5.22 2.89
C SER A 61 -10.04 -5.07 2.78
N SER A 62 -9.55 -4.73 1.59
CA SER A 62 -8.12 -4.48 1.36
C SER A 62 -7.54 -3.38 2.25
N GLN A 63 -8.34 -2.34 2.53
CA GLN A 63 -7.98 -1.24 3.43
C GLN A 63 -7.87 -1.72 4.89
N ALA A 64 -8.86 -2.48 5.36
CA ALA A 64 -8.84 -3.05 6.70
C ALA A 64 -7.67 -4.05 6.88
N PHE A 65 -7.38 -4.84 5.85
CA PHE A 65 -6.23 -5.74 5.83
C PHE A 65 -4.91 -4.96 5.96
N ARG A 66 -4.76 -3.88 5.20
CA ARG A 66 -3.58 -2.99 5.28
C ARG A 66 -3.40 -2.43 6.68
N ASP A 67 -4.45 -1.91 7.29
CA ASP A 67 -4.33 -1.26 8.59
C ASP A 67 -4.01 -2.30 9.68
N GLN A 68 -4.62 -3.49 9.59
CA GLN A 68 -4.38 -4.59 10.52
C GLN A 68 -2.95 -5.17 10.41
N ILE A 69 -2.45 -5.40 9.19
CA ILE A 69 -1.09 -5.96 9.00
C ILE A 69 0.00 -4.97 9.40
N VAL A 70 -0.22 -3.66 9.16
CA VAL A 70 0.70 -2.62 9.62
C VAL A 70 0.69 -2.52 11.15
N ALA A 71 -0.48 -2.58 11.78
CA ALA A 71 -0.57 -2.59 13.24
C ALA A 71 0.09 -3.82 13.87
N LEU A 72 -0.06 -5.00 13.28
CA LEU A 72 0.53 -6.25 13.76
C LEU A 72 2.04 -6.33 13.50
N GLY A 73 2.49 -5.84 12.34
CA GLY A 73 3.89 -5.88 11.91
C GLY A 73 4.80 -4.84 12.56
N GLY A 74 4.24 -3.87 13.30
CA GLY A 74 5.01 -2.91 14.07
C GLY A 74 5.90 -1.99 13.20
N PRO A 75 7.06 -1.54 13.72
CA PRO A 75 7.92 -0.57 13.03
C PRO A 75 8.53 -1.03 11.70
N GLU A 76 8.64 -2.35 11.50
CA GLU A 76 9.23 -2.94 10.30
C GLU A 76 8.28 -2.94 9.11
N VAL A 77 6.96 -2.87 9.38
CA VAL A 77 5.92 -2.92 8.36
C VAL A 77 5.35 -1.53 8.10
N THR A 78 5.25 -1.18 6.82
CA THR A 78 4.71 0.10 6.40
C THR A 78 3.89 -0.07 5.13
N SER A 79 2.93 0.82 4.90
CA SER A 79 2.21 0.87 3.63
C SER A 79 2.43 2.19 2.92
N LEU A 80 2.36 2.16 1.60
CA LEU A 80 2.47 3.36 0.76
C LEU A 80 1.41 4.40 1.17
N TRP A 81 0.19 3.97 1.48
CA TRP A 81 -0.87 4.86 1.96
C TRP A 81 -0.46 5.61 3.22
N HIS A 82 0.05 4.91 4.25
CA HIS A 82 0.52 5.54 5.49
C HIS A 82 1.70 6.48 5.26
N GLN A 83 2.57 6.18 4.29
CA GLN A 83 3.69 7.05 3.92
C GLN A 83 3.21 8.33 3.23
N GLN A 84 2.24 8.23 2.33
CA GLN A 84 1.67 9.38 1.60
C GLN A 84 0.93 10.34 2.54
N GLN A 85 0.26 9.84 3.59
CA GLN A 85 -0.40 10.71 4.58
C GLN A 85 0.58 11.61 5.35
N LYS A 86 1.84 11.20 5.51
CA LYS A 86 2.85 11.98 6.25
C LYS A 86 3.43 13.15 5.46
N ASN A 87 3.35 13.10 4.13
CA ASN A 87 3.78 14.16 3.23
C ASN A 87 2.59 14.56 2.34
N PRO A 88 1.63 15.35 2.88
CA PRO A 88 0.57 15.87 2.05
C PRO A 88 1.19 16.68 0.90
N PRO A 89 0.57 16.67 -0.30
CA PRO A 89 1.05 17.48 -1.41
C PRO A 89 1.18 18.93 -0.93
N PHE A 90 2.30 19.56 -1.29
CA PHE A 90 2.51 20.96 -0.95
C PHE A 90 1.37 21.79 -1.55
N VAL A 91 0.74 22.61 -0.71
CA VAL A 91 -0.29 23.54 -1.15
C VAL A 91 0.40 24.88 -1.39
N LEU A 92 0.51 25.28 -2.65
CA LEU A 92 0.93 26.64 -3.01
C LEU A 92 -0.21 27.59 -2.63
N LEU A 93 -0.05 28.29 -1.51
CA LEU A 93 -0.96 29.37 -1.10
C LEU A 93 -0.69 30.59 -2.00
N HIS A 94 -1.49 30.73 -3.06
CA HIS A 94 -1.34 31.82 -4.04
C HIS A 94 -1.82 33.19 -3.52
N ASP A 95 -2.50 33.26 -2.38
CA ASP A 95 -3.24 34.46 -1.93
C ASP A 95 -2.55 35.24 -0.79
N LEU A 96 -1.27 34.96 -0.48
CA LEU A 96 -0.58 35.63 0.63
C LEU A 96 -0.05 37.04 0.31
N TYR A 97 -0.16 37.49 -0.94
CA TYR A 97 0.26 38.81 -1.38
C TYR A 97 -0.75 39.42 -2.36
N GLU A 98 -1.96 39.74 -1.88
CA GLU A 98 -2.78 40.76 -2.55
C GLU A 98 -2.16 42.14 -2.24
N TYR A 99 -1.80 42.87 -3.30
CA TYR A 99 -1.11 44.18 -3.26
C TYR A 99 -2.12 45.34 -3.26
#